data_AF-A0A3C0JJP0-F1
#
_entry.id   AF-A0A3C0JJP0-F1
#
_cell.length_a   1.000
_cell.length_b   1.000
_cell.length_c   1.000
_cell.angle_alpha   90.00
_cell.angle_beta   90.00
_cell.angle_gamma   90.00
#
_symmetry.space_group_name_H-M   'P 1'
#
loop_
_entity.id
_entity.type
_entity.pdbx_description
1 polymer ?
#
loop_
_entity_poly.entity_id
_entity_poly.type
_entity_poly.pdbx_seq_one_letter_code
_entity_poly.pdbx_strand_id
1 'polypeptide(L)'
;MSGFEDTEGITHISNHRFAVVEERKRQVVFISITSHTRQIKRGSQESYTLPLGGEKNKGLEGVAWSQQYGLLIAKEDEPEQLYQLSNEQSAKEQASSLLSYAKKRKSLEDVAGLHSLGNGNTLFLSEASRTLLELSKEGQVLSKKLFEWRISEPFKGYDYIEQPEGVTLSADNRLYIVSEPNQLLIFNKPQS
;
A
#
# COMPACT_ATOMS: atom_id res chain seq x y z
N MET A 1 -14.18 6.55 -12.36
CA MET A 1 -13.57 7.87 -12.08
C MET A 1 -13.24 8.54 -13.42
N SER A 2 -13.06 9.86 -13.50
CA SER A 2 -12.72 10.53 -14.77
C SER A 2 -11.68 11.64 -14.60
N GLY A 3 -10.69 11.65 -15.50
CA GLY A 3 -9.60 12.61 -15.52
C GLY A 3 -8.44 12.30 -14.56
N PHE A 4 -8.50 11.15 -13.87
CA PHE A 4 -7.37 10.59 -13.13
C PHE A 4 -6.41 9.92 -14.11
N GLU A 5 -5.15 9.80 -13.72
CA GLU A 5 -4.07 9.22 -14.51
C GLU A 5 -3.25 8.26 -13.65
N ASP A 6 -3.07 7.03 -14.11
CA ASP A 6 -2.23 6.00 -13.47
C ASP A 6 -2.51 5.84 -11.97
N THR A 7 -3.74 5.42 -11.65
CA THR A 7 -4.15 5.26 -10.25
C THR A 7 -3.88 3.85 -9.76
N GLU A 8 -2.98 3.72 -8.78
CA GLU A 8 -2.56 2.42 -8.25
C GLU A 8 -3.21 2.10 -6.90
N GLY A 9 -2.98 2.95 -5.89
CA GLY A 9 -3.45 2.72 -4.52
C GLY A 9 -4.64 3.58 -4.09
N ILE A 10 -5.50 3.01 -3.24
CA ILE A 10 -6.56 3.72 -2.51
C ILE A 10 -6.58 3.33 -1.03
N THR A 11 -6.76 4.29 -0.13
CA THR A 11 -6.99 4.03 1.30
C THR A 11 -8.18 4.82 1.83
N HIS A 12 -8.93 4.22 2.76
CA HIS A 12 -9.91 4.93 3.58
C HIS A 12 -9.19 5.73 4.66
N ILE A 13 -9.64 6.97 4.91
CA ILE A 13 -9.11 7.85 5.95
C ILE A 13 -10.09 7.89 7.13
N SER A 14 -11.30 8.41 6.87
CA SER A 14 -12.38 8.50 7.84
C SER A 14 -13.69 8.83 7.14
N ASN A 15 -14.84 8.42 7.70
CA ASN A 15 -16.17 8.72 7.15
C ASN A 15 -16.26 8.38 5.64
N HIS A 16 -16.53 9.38 4.81
CA HIS A 16 -16.61 9.29 3.36
C HIS A 16 -15.30 9.65 2.66
N ARG A 17 -14.21 9.91 3.38
CA ARG A 17 -12.96 10.45 2.86
C ARG A 17 -11.94 9.33 2.59
N PHE A 18 -11.34 9.40 1.40
CA PHE A 18 -10.34 8.46 0.91
C PHE A 18 -9.17 9.22 0.27
N ALA A 19 -8.01 8.58 0.20
CA ALA A 19 -6.87 9.03 -0.60
C ALA A 19 -6.59 8.03 -1.72
N VAL A 20 -6.30 8.55 -2.91
CA VAL A 20 -5.88 7.79 -4.09
C VAL A 20 -4.52 8.31 -4.54
N VAL A 21 -3.59 7.44 -4.93
CA VAL A 21 -2.33 7.86 -5.54
C VAL A 21 -2.42 7.89 -7.06
N GLU A 22 -1.78 8.87 -7.68
CA GLU A 22 -1.50 8.92 -9.13
C GLU A 22 0.00 8.74 -9.33
N GLU A 23 0.41 7.61 -9.92
CA GLU A 23 1.78 7.08 -9.99
C GLU A 23 2.74 8.11 -10.63
N ARG A 24 2.46 8.46 -11.89
CA ARG A 24 3.29 9.35 -12.73
C ARG A 24 3.27 10.79 -12.27
N LYS A 25 2.14 11.23 -11.72
CA LYS A 25 1.99 12.58 -11.17
C LYS A 25 2.63 12.74 -9.80
N ARG A 26 2.95 11.62 -9.13
CA ARG A 26 3.42 11.56 -7.75
C ARG A 26 2.53 12.38 -6.82
N GLN A 27 1.23 12.20 -6.99
CA GLN A 27 0.21 12.94 -6.28
C GLN A 27 -0.64 12.01 -5.44
N VAL A 28 -1.02 12.48 -4.26
CA VAL A 28 -2.15 11.94 -3.51
C VAL A 28 -3.34 12.84 -3.78
N VAL A 29 -4.46 12.24 -4.16
CA VAL A 29 -5.73 12.90 -4.43
C VAL A 29 -6.72 12.50 -3.34
N PHE A 30 -7.28 13.48 -2.65
CA PHE A 30 -8.29 13.26 -1.64
C PHE A 30 -9.68 13.31 -2.27
N ILE A 31 -10.47 12.26 -2.03
CA ILE A 31 -11.80 12.10 -2.62
C ILE A 31 -12.84 11.81 -1.55
N SER A 32 -14.09 12.13 -1.87
CA SER A 32 -15.25 11.78 -1.04
C SER A 32 -16.16 10.78 -1.74
N ILE A 33 -16.41 9.64 -1.10
CA ILE A 33 -17.31 8.58 -1.59
C ILE A 33 -18.44 8.37 -0.58
N THR A 34 -19.65 8.65 -1.03
CA THR A 34 -20.90 8.43 -0.30
C THR A 34 -21.75 7.39 -1.04
N SER A 35 -22.84 6.92 -0.44
CA SER A 35 -23.83 6.06 -1.12
C SER A 35 -24.47 6.70 -2.36
N HIS A 36 -24.41 8.03 -2.48
CA HIS A 36 -24.94 8.79 -3.61
C HIS A 36 -23.87 9.09 -4.67
N THR A 37 -22.60 8.78 -4.43
CA THR A 37 -21.53 9.01 -5.41
C THR A 37 -21.79 8.14 -6.64
N ARG A 38 -21.83 8.77 -7.81
CA ARG A 38 -21.94 8.10 -9.13
C ARG A 38 -20.72 8.33 -10.00
N GLN A 39 -20.03 9.46 -9.78
CA GLN A 39 -18.83 9.83 -10.51
C GLN A 39 -17.94 10.68 -9.60
N ILE A 40 -16.62 10.54 -9.78
CA ILE A 40 -15.61 11.39 -9.17
C ILE A 40 -14.80 12.01 -10.31
N LYS A 41 -14.77 13.34 -10.36
CA LYS A 41 -14.04 14.12 -11.37
C LYS A 41 -12.75 14.63 -10.76
N ARG A 42 -11.60 14.34 -11.39
CA ARG A 42 -10.27 14.67 -10.88
C ARG A 42 -10.03 16.17 -10.65
N GLY A 43 -10.49 17.01 -11.57
CA GLY A 43 -10.21 18.46 -11.56
C GLY A 43 -10.88 19.23 -10.41
N SER A 44 -11.80 18.61 -9.66
CA SER A 44 -12.45 19.22 -8.50
C SER A 44 -11.97 18.64 -7.16
N GLN A 45 -10.91 17.81 -7.18
CA GLN A 45 -10.39 17.16 -5.97
C GLN A 45 -9.15 17.90 -5.47
N GLU A 46 -9.02 17.97 -4.15
CA GLU A 46 -7.79 18.38 -3.50
C GLU A 46 -6.71 17.33 -3.79
N SER A 47 -5.52 17.79 -4.16
CA SER A 47 -4.39 16.90 -4.39
C SER A 47 -3.10 17.51 -3.87
N TYR A 48 -2.23 16.65 -3.37
CA TYR A 48 -0.91 17.01 -2.90
C TYR A 48 0.15 16.31 -3.74
N THR A 49 1.10 17.08 -4.28
CA THR A 49 2.25 16.52 -5.01
C THR A 49 3.37 16.30 -4.01
N LEU A 50 3.88 15.07 -3.93
CA LEU A 50 5.02 14.79 -3.08
C LEU A 50 6.29 15.36 -3.73
N PRO A 51 7.15 16.08 -3.00
CA PRO A 51 8.40 16.64 -3.51
C PRO A 51 9.48 15.54 -3.66
N LEU A 52 9.18 14.50 -4.44
CA LEU A 52 10.05 13.34 -4.60
C LEU A 52 10.98 13.53 -5.81
N GLY A 53 12.25 13.15 -5.62
CA GLY A 53 13.20 12.90 -6.70
C GLY A 53 13.06 11.49 -7.27
N GLY A 54 14.04 11.07 -8.06
CA GLY A 54 14.11 9.72 -8.64
C GLY A 54 13.63 9.65 -10.10
N GLU A 55 13.64 8.43 -10.65
CA GLU A 55 13.27 8.20 -12.04
C GLU A 55 11.79 8.54 -12.29
N LYS A 56 11.50 9.17 -13.43
CA LYS A 56 10.12 9.48 -13.83
C LYS A 56 9.27 8.23 -14.04
N ASN A 57 9.91 7.08 -14.22
CA ASN A 57 9.24 5.85 -14.58
C ASN A 57 8.84 4.98 -13.38
N LYS A 58 9.29 5.32 -12.17
CA LYS A 58 8.91 4.62 -10.93
C LYS A 58 8.18 5.58 -9.99
N GLY A 59 6.89 5.37 -9.82
CA GLY A 59 5.99 6.28 -9.15
C GLY A 59 5.52 5.80 -7.78
N LEU A 60 4.32 6.28 -7.41
CA LEU A 60 3.65 5.92 -6.17
C LEU A 60 2.77 4.69 -6.40
N GLU A 61 3.02 3.64 -5.63
CA GLU A 61 2.30 2.37 -5.78
C GLU A 61 1.30 2.17 -4.63
N GLY A 62 1.83 2.18 -3.40
CA GLY A 62 1.06 1.85 -2.21
C GLY A 62 0.62 3.08 -1.41
N VAL A 63 -0.58 3.04 -0.85
CA VAL A 63 -1.05 4.03 0.13
C VAL A 63 -1.82 3.35 1.26
N ALA A 64 -1.58 3.79 2.49
CA ALA A 64 -2.30 3.35 3.67
C ALA A 64 -2.55 4.52 4.63
N TRP A 65 -3.66 4.47 5.36
CA TRP A 65 -3.94 5.41 6.44
C TRP A 65 -3.60 4.80 7.80
N SER A 66 -2.83 5.54 8.60
CA SER A 66 -2.54 5.24 9.98
C SER A 66 -3.13 6.31 10.88
N GLN A 67 -3.86 5.91 11.92
CA GLN A 67 -4.32 6.87 12.94
C GLN A 67 -3.16 7.51 13.71
N GLN A 68 -2.02 6.83 13.81
CA GLN A 68 -0.86 7.32 14.54
C GLN A 68 0.03 8.22 13.69
N TYR A 69 0.14 7.90 12.39
CA TYR A 69 1.16 8.49 11.52
C TYR A 69 0.60 9.33 10.37
N GLY A 70 -0.72 9.29 10.13
CA GLY A 70 -1.33 9.89 8.95
C GLY A 70 -1.19 8.98 7.73
N LEU A 71 -1.02 9.56 6.55
CA LEU A 71 -0.87 8.81 5.31
C LEU A 71 0.54 8.22 5.22
N LEU A 72 0.60 6.92 4.91
CA LEU A 72 1.80 6.18 4.53
C LEU A 72 1.75 5.95 3.02
N ILE A 73 2.82 6.25 2.31
CA ILE A 73 2.88 6.20 0.85
C ILE A 73 4.15 5.50 0.43
N ALA A 74 4.04 4.43 -0.34
CA ALA A 74 5.17 3.75 -0.93
C ALA A 74 5.47 4.31 -2.33
N LYS A 75 6.76 4.48 -2.60
CA LYS A 75 7.28 4.75 -3.93
C LYS A 75 8.15 3.58 -4.36
N GLU A 76 7.90 3.06 -5.55
CA GLU A 76 8.81 2.13 -6.19
C GLU A 76 10.09 2.91 -6.53
N ASP A 77 11.20 2.53 -5.90
CA ASP A 77 12.52 3.07 -6.15
C ASP A 77 13.52 1.98 -5.79
N GLU A 78 14.79 2.13 -6.15
CA GLU A 78 15.83 1.21 -5.72
C GLU A 78 16.83 1.94 -4.81
N PRO A 79 16.70 1.81 -3.47
CA PRO A 79 15.74 0.98 -2.72
C PRO A 79 14.36 1.64 -2.52
N GLU A 80 13.35 0.82 -2.28
CA GLU A 80 11.95 1.25 -2.08
C GLU A 80 11.83 2.24 -0.92
N GLN A 81 10.93 3.21 -1.07
CA GLN A 81 10.81 4.33 -0.13
C GLN A 81 9.40 4.38 0.44
N LEU A 82 9.29 4.53 1.77
CA LEU A 82 8.01 4.75 2.45
C LEU A 82 8.00 6.14 3.04
N TYR A 83 7.09 6.96 2.58
CA TYR A 83 6.88 8.32 3.02
C TYR A 83 5.71 8.39 4.01
N GLN A 84 5.83 9.29 4.97
CA GLN A 84 4.76 9.63 5.90
C GLN A 84 4.31 11.07 5.67
N LEU A 85 2.99 11.29 5.59
CA LEU A 85 2.37 12.61 5.61
C LEU A 85 1.46 12.70 6.85
N SER A 86 1.94 13.43 7.86
CA SER A 86 1.36 13.49 9.21
C SER A 86 0.00 14.20 9.29
N ASN A 87 -0.38 15.03 8.31
CA ASN A 87 -1.69 15.68 8.21
C ASN A 87 -1.99 16.08 6.75
N GLU A 88 -3.27 16.12 6.37
CA GLU A 88 -3.74 16.61 5.06
C GLU A 88 -3.27 18.04 4.76
N GLN A 89 -3.19 18.90 5.79
CA GLN A 89 -2.77 20.30 5.69
C GLN A 89 -1.25 20.52 5.82
N SER A 90 -0.53 19.60 6.47
CA SER A 90 0.92 19.73 6.77
C SER A 90 1.81 19.03 5.76
N ALA A 91 1.24 18.54 4.66
CA ALA A 91 1.99 18.05 3.53
C ALA A 91 2.96 19.13 2.98
N LYS A 92 2.78 20.41 3.31
CA LYS A 92 3.76 21.46 2.98
C LYS A 92 5.20 21.22 3.50
N GLU A 93 5.45 20.44 4.56
CA GLU A 93 6.79 20.47 5.19
C GLU A 93 7.42 19.17 5.70
N GLN A 94 6.82 17.98 5.62
CA GLN A 94 7.52 16.76 6.06
C GLN A 94 6.99 15.51 5.36
N ALA A 95 7.72 15.05 4.34
CA ALA A 95 7.75 13.65 3.97
C ALA A 95 9.03 13.06 4.57
N SER A 96 8.96 12.43 5.74
CA SER A 96 10.09 11.67 6.27
C SER A 96 10.06 10.26 5.67
N SER A 97 11.19 9.81 5.12
CA SER A 97 11.33 8.41 4.74
C SER A 97 11.37 7.56 6.02
N LEU A 98 10.30 6.79 6.26
CA LEU A 98 10.25 5.79 7.33
C LEU A 98 11.16 4.59 7.00
N LEU A 99 11.57 4.43 5.75
CA LEU A 99 12.51 3.39 5.32
C LEU A 99 13.93 3.92 5.19
N SER A 100 14.57 4.23 6.32
CA SER A 100 16.02 4.44 6.39
C SER A 100 16.81 3.17 6.70
N TYR A 101 16.29 1.98 6.33
CA TYR A 101 16.96 0.69 6.53
C TYR A 101 17.00 -0.19 5.28
N ALA A 102 17.41 0.39 4.16
CA ALA A 102 17.75 -0.35 2.95
C ALA A 102 19.17 -0.96 2.97
N LYS A 103 20.10 -0.49 3.81
CA LYS A 103 21.51 -0.93 3.75
C LYS A 103 21.77 -2.39 4.19
N LYS A 104 20.80 -3.08 4.78
CA LYS A 104 20.94 -4.48 5.26
C LYS A 104 19.89 -5.45 4.72
N ARG A 105 18.97 -5.00 3.87
CA ARG A 105 17.96 -5.87 3.25
C ARG A 105 18.39 -6.20 1.82
N LYS A 106 18.10 -7.42 1.35
CA LYS A 106 17.71 -7.54 -0.06
C LYS A 106 16.44 -6.69 -0.18
N SER A 107 16.47 -5.63 -0.97
CA SER A 107 15.29 -4.85 -1.39
C SER A 107 14.13 -5.80 -1.66
N LEU A 108 12.91 -5.42 -1.27
CA LEU A 108 11.77 -6.01 -1.96
C LEU A 108 11.85 -5.49 -3.39
N GLU A 109 11.62 -6.31 -4.41
CA GLU A 109 11.86 -5.83 -5.79
C GLU A 109 10.92 -4.68 -6.18
N ASP A 110 9.77 -4.58 -5.51
CA ASP A 110 8.73 -3.57 -5.73
C ASP A 110 7.83 -3.36 -4.50
N VAL A 111 6.81 -2.50 -4.67
CA VAL A 111 5.70 -2.36 -3.72
C VAL A 111 4.39 -2.44 -4.48
N ALA A 112 3.52 -3.34 -4.06
CA ALA A 112 2.21 -3.55 -4.68
C ALA A 112 1.05 -3.23 -3.73
N GLY A 113 1.30 -3.13 -2.43
CA GLY A 113 0.25 -2.79 -1.48
C GLY A 113 0.73 -2.46 -0.07
N LEU A 114 -0.05 -1.62 0.61
CA LEU A 114 0.20 -1.22 2.00
C LEU A 114 -1.06 -1.34 2.84
N HIS A 115 -0.89 -1.69 4.12
CA HIS A 115 -1.94 -1.57 5.12
C HIS A 115 -1.35 -1.22 6.49
N SER A 116 -1.91 -0.24 7.19
CA SER A 116 -1.47 0.11 8.55
C SER A 116 -2.27 -0.67 9.59
N LEU A 117 -1.56 -1.29 10.53
CA LEU A 117 -2.14 -2.02 11.64
C LEU A 117 -2.40 -1.09 12.82
N GLY A 118 -3.42 -1.41 13.63
CA GLY A 118 -3.79 -0.59 14.79
C GLY A 118 -2.70 -0.48 15.87
N ASN A 119 -1.70 -1.36 15.87
CA ASN A 119 -0.54 -1.29 16.76
C ASN A 119 0.57 -0.37 16.22
N GLY A 120 0.41 0.21 15.02
CA GLY A 120 1.39 1.06 14.33
C GLY A 120 2.35 0.32 13.41
N ASN A 121 2.28 -1.01 13.32
CA ASN A 121 3.00 -1.78 12.32
C ASN A 121 2.39 -1.56 10.93
N THR A 122 3.13 -1.91 9.88
CA THR A 122 2.67 -1.80 8.49
C THR A 122 2.84 -3.11 7.77
N LEU A 123 1.77 -3.59 7.13
CA LEU A 123 1.84 -4.65 6.15
C LEU A 123 2.34 -4.07 4.82
N PHE A 124 3.29 -4.75 4.22
CA PHE A 124 3.95 -4.35 2.98
C PHE A 124 3.95 -5.54 2.01
N LEU A 125 3.25 -5.38 0.90
CA LEU A 125 3.08 -6.40 -0.13
C LEU A 125 3.96 -6.07 -1.34
N SER A 126 4.65 -7.08 -1.86
CA SER A 126 5.46 -7.02 -3.08
C SER A 126 4.94 -8.04 -4.08
N GLU A 127 4.69 -7.60 -5.31
CA GLU A 127 4.25 -8.44 -6.43
C GLU A 127 5.41 -9.29 -6.92
N ALA A 128 6.50 -8.65 -7.35
CA ALA A 128 7.68 -9.27 -7.91
C ALA A 128 8.28 -10.34 -6.97
N SER A 129 8.34 -10.04 -5.66
CA SER A 129 8.84 -10.99 -4.65
C SER A 129 7.76 -11.90 -4.06
N ARG A 130 6.48 -11.77 -4.46
CA ARG A 130 5.32 -12.50 -3.92
C ARG A 130 5.35 -12.63 -2.40
N THR A 131 5.65 -11.52 -1.74
CA THR A 131 5.99 -11.50 -0.31
C THR A 131 5.10 -10.49 0.40
N LEU A 132 4.51 -10.92 1.51
CA LEU A 132 3.94 -10.03 2.52
C LEU A 132 4.92 -9.92 3.70
N LEU A 133 5.33 -8.70 4.02
CA LEU A 133 6.09 -8.38 5.22
C LEU A 133 5.19 -7.67 6.24
N GLU A 134 5.44 -7.95 7.51
CA GLU A 134 5.04 -7.05 8.60
C GLU A 134 6.26 -6.24 9.02
N LEU A 135 6.13 -4.92 8.94
CA LEU A 135 7.15 -3.97 9.35
C LEU A 135 6.78 -3.35 10.69
N SER A 136 7.77 -3.23 11.58
CA SER A 136 7.65 -2.41 12.80
C SER A 136 7.51 -0.93 12.43
N LYS A 137 7.20 -0.11 13.44
CA LYS A 137 7.13 1.36 13.33
C LYS A 137 8.43 1.99 12.82
N GLU A 138 9.55 1.35 13.12
CA GLU A 138 10.90 1.73 12.72
C GLU A 138 11.32 1.10 11.37
N GLY A 139 10.39 0.40 10.69
CA GLY A 139 10.62 -0.23 9.41
C GLY A 139 11.35 -1.58 9.47
N GLN A 140 11.50 -2.19 10.66
CA GLN A 140 12.15 -3.50 10.81
C GLN A 140 11.21 -4.62 10.39
N VAL A 141 11.72 -5.66 9.72
CA VAL A 141 10.91 -6.83 9.36
C VAL A 141 10.65 -7.68 10.60
N LEU A 142 9.38 -7.77 11.01
CA LEU A 142 8.93 -8.59 12.14
C LEU A 142 8.53 -9.99 11.70
N SER A 143 7.84 -10.09 10.56
CA SER A 143 7.39 -11.36 9.99
C SER A 143 7.35 -11.30 8.47
N LYS A 144 7.36 -12.49 7.83
CA LYS A 144 7.34 -12.67 6.38
C LYS A 144 6.47 -13.87 6.01
N LYS A 145 5.59 -13.70 5.01
CA LYS A 145 4.85 -14.77 4.33
C LYS A 145 5.19 -14.73 2.84
N LEU A 146 5.56 -15.88 2.30
CA LEU A 146 5.79 -16.11 0.87
C LEU A 146 4.53 -16.70 0.24
N PHE A 147 4.19 -16.24 -0.96
CA PHE A 147 3.11 -16.76 -1.80
C PHE A 147 3.64 -17.51 -3.03
N GLU A 148 4.67 -18.31 -2.84
CA GLU A 148 5.33 -19.06 -3.92
C GLU A 148 4.77 -20.48 -4.03
N TRP A 149 4.85 -21.02 -5.25
CA TRP A 149 4.57 -22.43 -5.51
C TRP A 149 5.60 -23.32 -4.81
N ARG A 150 5.16 -24.05 -3.77
CA ARG A 150 6.01 -25.08 -3.13
C ARG A 150 5.79 -26.43 -3.82
N ILE A 151 6.71 -26.80 -4.70
CA ILE A 151 6.74 -28.09 -5.43
C ILE A 151 6.74 -29.31 -4.48
N SER A 152 7.07 -29.13 -3.20
CA SER A 152 7.28 -30.22 -2.24
C SER A 152 6.02 -30.75 -1.53
N GLU A 153 4.82 -30.19 -1.74
CA GLU A 153 3.60 -30.69 -1.08
C GLU A 153 2.46 -30.91 -2.09
N PRO A 154 2.12 -32.17 -2.45
CA PRO A 154 1.17 -32.50 -3.52
C PRO A 154 -0.29 -32.07 -3.27
N PHE A 155 -0.59 -31.42 -2.14
CA PHE A 155 -1.95 -31.05 -1.74
C PHE A 155 -2.12 -29.58 -1.29
N LYS A 156 -1.13 -28.69 -1.50
CA LYS A 156 -1.22 -27.26 -1.13
C LYS A 156 -1.00 -26.30 -2.30
N GLY A 157 -1.75 -26.47 -3.38
CA GLY A 157 -1.82 -25.49 -4.47
C GLY A 157 -2.46 -24.14 -4.12
N TYR A 158 -2.72 -23.85 -2.84
CA TYR A 158 -3.47 -22.67 -2.35
C TYR A 158 -2.59 -21.54 -1.82
N ASP A 159 -1.27 -21.73 -1.72
CA ASP A 159 -0.35 -20.70 -1.22
C ASP A 159 0.25 -19.83 -2.35
N TYR A 160 -0.03 -20.12 -3.62
CA TYR A 160 0.48 -19.33 -4.74
C TYR A 160 -0.45 -18.15 -5.06
N ILE A 161 0.14 -16.97 -5.22
CA ILE A 161 -0.54 -15.78 -5.76
C ILE A 161 0.32 -15.26 -6.91
N GLU A 162 -0.25 -15.15 -8.11
CA GLU A 162 0.51 -14.86 -9.31
C GLU A 162 1.05 -13.43 -9.30
N GLN A 163 0.16 -12.46 -9.07
CA GLN A 163 0.42 -11.01 -9.12
C GLN A 163 -0.35 -10.28 -8.00
N PRO A 164 0.11 -10.32 -6.74
CA PRO A 164 -0.60 -9.72 -5.62
C PRO A 164 -0.48 -8.18 -5.60
N GLU A 165 -1.60 -7.47 -5.75
CA GLU A 165 -1.67 -6.01 -5.97
C GLU A 165 -2.41 -5.22 -4.88
N GLY A 166 -2.71 -5.86 -3.75
CA GLY A 166 -3.36 -5.14 -2.67
C GLY A 166 -3.55 -5.99 -1.45
N VAL A 167 -3.49 -5.33 -0.29
CA VAL A 167 -3.61 -5.99 1.01
C VAL A 167 -4.46 -5.16 1.95
N THR A 168 -5.32 -5.81 2.71
CA THR A 168 -6.01 -5.19 3.85
C THR A 168 -6.33 -6.21 4.93
N LEU A 169 -6.57 -5.74 6.15
CA LEU A 169 -6.95 -6.55 7.28
C LEU A 169 -8.31 -6.07 7.82
N SER A 170 -9.21 -7.01 8.12
CA SER A 170 -10.45 -6.69 8.85
C SER A 170 -10.23 -6.63 10.35
N ALA A 171 -11.20 -6.06 11.08
CA ALA A 171 -11.17 -5.95 12.54
C ALA A 171 -11.07 -7.30 13.27
N ASP A 172 -11.54 -8.39 12.66
CA ASP A 172 -11.41 -9.76 13.18
C ASP A 172 -10.12 -10.47 12.73
N ASN A 173 -9.16 -9.73 12.17
CA ASN A 173 -7.87 -10.21 11.69
C ASN A 173 -7.96 -11.22 10.52
N ARG A 174 -8.95 -11.08 9.63
CA ARG A 174 -8.90 -11.73 8.32
C ARG A 174 -8.06 -10.89 7.37
N LEU A 175 -7.10 -11.52 6.74
CA LEU A 175 -6.23 -10.90 5.73
C LEU A 175 -6.87 -11.09 4.36
N TYR A 176 -7.02 -9.98 3.64
CA TYR A 176 -7.51 -9.96 2.28
C TYR A 176 -6.37 -9.54 1.38
N ILE A 177 -6.16 -10.30 0.30
CA ILE A 177 -5.23 -9.96 -0.76
C ILE A 177 -5.99 -9.99 -2.08
N VAL A 178 -5.82 -8.95 -2.89
CA VAL A 178 -6.29 -8.93 -4.27
C VAL A 178 -5.12 -9.20 -5.20
N SER A 179 -5.39 -9.84 -6.33
CA SER A 179 -4.38 -10.18 -7.33
C SER A 179 -4.95 -10.01 -8.74
N GLU A 180 -4.09 -9.63 -9.68
CA GLU A 180 -4.48 -9.53 -11.08
C GLU A 180 -4.97 -10.88 -11.65
N PRO A 181 -5.88 -10.84 -12.64
CA PRO A 181 -6.62 -9.65 -13.08
C PRO A 181 -7.77 -9.27 -12.13
N ASN A 182 -8.25 -10.19 -11.28
CA ASN A 182 -9.45 -9.97 -10.45
C ASN A 182 -9.66 -11.01 -9.33
N GLN A 183 -8.60 -11.59 -8.79
CA GLN A 183 -8.69 -12.60 -7.72
C GLN A 183 -8.81 -11.94 -6.35
N LEU A 184 -9.59 -12.56 -5.45
CA LEU A 184 -9.66 -12.20 -4.04
C LEU A 184 -9.32 -13.43 -3.19
N LEU A 185 -8.25 -13.33 -2.40
CA LEU A 185 -7.83 -14.34 -1.44
C LEU A 185 -8.15 -13.86 -0.03
N ILE A 186 -8.74 -14.76 0.78
CA ILE A 186 -9.13 -14.48 2.17
C ILE A 186 -8.44 -15.50 3.07
N PHE A 187 -7.55 -15.02 3.93
CA PHE A 187 -6.85 -15.83 4.92
C PHE A 187 -7.50 -15.61 6.28
N ASN A 188 -8.11 -16.67 6.81
CA ASN A 188 -8.65 -16.65 8.15
C ASN A 188 -7.52 -16.87 9.17
N LYS A 189 -7.63 -16.18 10.30
CA LYS A 189 -6.78 -16.50 11.45
C LYS A 189 -7.01 -17.96 11.85
N PRO A 190 -5.96 -18.77 12.08
CA PRO A 190 -6.14 -20.13 12.58
C PRO A 190 -7.00 -20.13 13.83
N GLN A 191 -7.98 -21.03 13.88
CA GLN A 191 -8.71 -21.28 15.12
C GLN A 191 -7.74 -21.95 16.09
N SER A 192 -7.54 -21.31 17.25
CA SER A 192 -6.79 -21.85 18.38
C SER A 192 -7.51 -23.01 19.03
#